data_AF-A0A848VQA4-F1
#
_entry.id   AF-A0A848VQA4-F1
#
_cell.length_a   1.000
_cell.length_b   1.000
_cell.length_c   1.000
_cell.angle_alpha   90.00
_cell.angle_beta   90.00
_cell.angle_gamma   90.00
#
_symmetry.space_group_name_H-M   'P 1'
#
loop_
_entity.id
_entity.type
_entity.pdbx_description
1 polymer ?
#
loop_
_entity_poly.entity_id
_entity_poly.type
_entity_poly.pdbx_seq_one_letter_code
_entity_poly.pdbx_strand_id
1 'polypeptide(L)'
;MAGKTAFARDIAWMLVAVLSAVSLALPLAASAQPAEPASAVPAGMTQSPAESNPFSEAMERASDMAPLNSLLIWHRDSLMVEAYYRGMQRSRRANVKSASKTILSALTGMALADGLIDSLDQPLA
;
A
#
# COMPACT_ATOMS: atom_id res chain seq x y z
N MET A 1 9.00 32.42 -30.68
CA MET A 1 9.46 31.16 -30.06
C MET A 1 9.81 31.38 -28.59
N ALA A 2 8.82 31.62 -27.71
CA ALA A 2 9.07 31.94 -26.29
C ALA A 2 7.97 31.39 -25.34
N GLY A 3 7.40 30.21 -25.63
CA GLY A 3 6.26 29.66 -24.86
C GLY A 3 6.41 28.25 -24.30
N LYS A 4 7.41 27.47 -24.72
CA LYS A 4 7.53 26.04 -24.32
C LYS A 4 8.35 25.79 -23.04
N THR A 5 9.04 26.79 -22.51
CA THR A 5 9.92 26.64 -21.33
C THR A 5 9.24 26.98 -20.01
N ALA A 6 8.04 27.58 -20.03
CA ALA A 6 7.27 27.88 -18.82
C ALA A 6 6.53 26.63 -18.30
N PHE A 7 5.86 25.89 -19.19
CA PHE A 7 5.01 24.75 -18.83
C PHE A 7 5.77 23.59 -18.15
N ALA A 8 7.02 23.33 -18.55
CA ALA A 8 7.87 22.30 -17.94
C ALA A 8 8.43 22.70 -16.57
N ARG A 9 8.56 24.01 -16.29
CA ARG A 9 8.98 24.52 -14.98
C ARG A 9 7.85 24.40 -13.96
N ASP A 10 6.61 24.61 -14.36
CA ASP A 10 5.46 24.63 -13.44
C ASP A 10 5.10 23.22 -12.93
N ILE A 11 5.27 22.19 -13.75
CA ILE A 11 5.06 20.77 -13.36
C ILE A 11 6.13 20.31 -12.35
N ALA A 12 7.38 20.76 -12.51
CA ALA A 12 8.46 20.43 -11.58
C ALA A 12 8.22 21.03 -10.19
N TRP A 13 7.61 22.22 -10.11
CA TRP A 13 7.26 22.84 -8.83
C TRP A 13 6.01 22.21 -8.18
N MET A 14 5.04 21.72 -8.96
CA MET A 14 3.87 21.02 -8.41
C MET A 14 4.23 19.69 -7.72
N LEU A 15 5.24 18.95 -8.21
CA LEU A 15 5.70 17.70 -7.59
C LEU A 15 6.51 17.93 -6.29
N VAL A 16 7.18 19.08 -6.15
CA VAL A 16 7.93 19.45 -4.92
C VAL A 16 6.99 19.97 -3.82
N ALA A 17 5.86 20.59 -4.19
CA ALA A 17 4.90 21.14 -3.24
C ALA A 17 4.12 20.07 -2.45
N VAL A 18 3.76 18.94 -3.08
CA VAL A 18 3.00 17.86 -2.41
C VAL A 18 3.86 17.07 -1.41
N LEU A 19 5.18 17.04 -1.58
CA LEU A 19 6.09 16.28 -0.71
C LEU A 19 6.56 17.06 0.54
N SER A 20 6.21 18.35 0.68
CA SER A 20 6.71 19.22 1.77
C SER A 20 5.72 19.48 2.91
N ALA A 21 4.49 18.94 2.86
CA ALA A 21 3.42 19.28 3.80
C ALA A 21 3.21 18.28 4.97
N VAL A 22 4.00 17.21 5.10
CA VAL A 22 3.87 16.26 6.22
C VAL A 22 5.16 16.21 7.03
N SER A 23 5.52 17.35 7.61
CA SER A 23 6.51 17.46 8.68
C SER A 23 6.32 18.78 9.39
N LEU A 24 5.42 18.83 10.37
CA LEU A 24 5.55 19.74 11.50
C LEU A 24 5.02 19.04 12.76
N ALA A 25 5.94 18.81 13.68
CA ALA A 25 5.75 18.19 14.99
C ALA A 25 4.99 19.13 15.96
N LEU A 26 4.27 18.57 16.93
CA LEU A 26 4.18 19.14 18.28
C LEU A 26 3.92 18.06 19.37
N PRO A 27 4.33 18.33 20.63
CA PRO A 27 4.74 17.32 21.60
C PRO A 27 3.78 17.12 22.79
N LEU A 28 4.02 16.03 23.52
CA LEU A 28 3.88 15.78 24.96
C LEU A 28 2.66 16.36 25.71
N ALA A 29 1.69 15.48 26.00
CA ALA A 29 0.96 15.51 27.26
C ALA A 29 1.05 14.12 27.90
N ALA A 30 2.00 13.96 28.82
CA ALA A 30 2.06 12.82 29.71
C ALA A 30 0.94 12.95 30.75
N SER A 31 -0.18 12.27 30.55
CA SER A 31 -1.13 11.99 31.63
C SER A 31 -0.65 10.75 32.38
N ALA A 32 0.01 10.97 33.52
CA ALA A 32 0.29 9.93 34.48
C ALA A 32 -1.04 9.47 35.12
N GLN A 33 -1.54 8.31 34.69
CA GLN A 33 -2.70 7.67 35.31
C GLN A 33 -2.21 6.72 36.42
N PRO A 34 -2.73 6.81 37.66
CA PRO A 34 -2.33 5.93 38.75
C PRO A 34 -2.62 4.47 38.43
N ALA A 35 -1.65 3.59 38.71
CA ALA A 35 -1.79 2.15 38.61
C ALA A 35 -2.77 1.63 39.67
N GLU A 36 -3.89 1.07 39.23
CA GLU A 36 -4.86 0.35 40.06
C GLU A 36 -4.54 -1.16 40.00
N PRO A 37 -4.53 -1.88 41.14
CA PRO A 37 -3.98 -3.22 41.22
C PRO A 37 -4.87 -4.27 40.55
N ALA A 38 -4.20 -5.27 39.99
CA ALA A 38 -4.74 -6.40 39.26
C ALA A 38 -5.88 -7.13 40.02
N SER A 39 -7.04 -7.23 39.37
CA SER A 39 -8.00 -8.29 39.63
C SER A 39 -7.78 -9.40 38.59
N ALA A 40 -7.21 -10.50 39.05
CA ALA A 40 -7.10 -11.73 38.29
C ALA A 40 -8.51 -12.25 37.94
N VAL A 41 -8.78 -12.42 36.64
CA VAL A 41 -9.93 -13.18 36.14
C VAL A 41 -9.36 -14.46 35.53
N PRO A 42 -9.90 -15.65 35.88
CA PRO A 42 -9.26 -16.93 35.61
C PRO A 42 -9.15 -17.22 34.12
N ALA A 43 -8.13 -18.02 33.79
CA ALA A 43 -7.89 -18.60 32.48
C ALA A 43 -9.14 -19.33 31.95
N GLY A 44 -9.91 -18.63 31.14
CA GLY A 44 -10.87 -19.20 30.21
C GLY A 44 -10.25 -19.21 28.82
N MET A 45 -9.38 -20.19 28.54
CA MET A 45 -9.10 -20.61 27.17
C MET A 45 -10.36 -21.29 26.64
N THR A 46 -11.41 -20.52 26.35
CA THR A 46 -12.31 -20.88 25.27
C THR A 46 -11.60 -20.48 23.99
N GLN A 47 -10.67 -21.33 23.56
CA GLN A 47 -10.33 -21.43 22.15
C GLN A 47 -11.67 -21.66 21.46
N SER A 48 -12.19 -20.61 20.81
CA SER A 48 -13.21 -20.78 19.77
C SER A 48 -12.70 -21.91 18.86
N PRO A 49 -13.52 -22.89 18.48
CA PRO A 49 -13.11 -23.90 17.50
C PRO A 49 -12.41 -23.16 16.37
N ALA A 50 -11.20 -23.60 16.03
CA ALA A 50 -10.39 -22.98 15.01
C ALA A 50 -11.25 -22.78 13.76
N GLU A 51 -11.75 -21.55 13.56
CA GLU A 51 -12.34 -21.11 12.31
C GLU A 51 -11.22 -21.36 11.30
N SER A 52 -11.38 -22.42 10.50
CA SER A 52 -10.39 -22.81 9.53
C SER A 52 -10.17 -21.61 8.63
N ASN A 53 -8.96 -21.01 8.66
CA ASN A 53 -8.61 -19.92 7.76
C ASN A 53 -8.94 -20.39 6.34
N PRO A 54 -9.87 -19.74 5.61
CA PRO A 54 -10.33 -20.21 4.31
C PRO A 54 -9.20 -20.22 3.26
N PHE A 55 -8.05 -19.63 3.58
CA PHE A 55 -6.86 -19.57 2.73
C PHE A 55 -5.74 -20.52 3.17
N SER A 56 -5.97 -21.41 4.15
CA SER A 56 -4.93 -22.31 4.70
C SER A 56 -4.24 -23.14 3.60
N GLU A 57 -5.01 -23.74 2.71
CA GLU A 57 -4.51 -24.54 1.57
C GLU A 57 -3.71 -23.68 0.59
N ALA A 58 -4.14 -22.44 0.35
CA ALA A 58 -3.40 -21.50 -0.51
C ALA A 58 -2.07 -21.07 0.12
N MET A 59 -2.06 -20.87 1.45
CA MET A 59 -0.86 -20.53 2.20
C MET A 59 0.17 -21.67 2.22
N GLU A 60 -0.30 -22.92 2.36
CA GLU A 60 0.54 -24.13 2.32
C GLU A 60 1.19 -24.29 0.93
N ARG A 61 0.41 -24.17 -0.14
CA ARG A 61 0.97 -24.18 -1.51
C ARG A 61 1.95 -23.03 -1.73
N ALA A 62 1.63 -21.85 -1.23
CA ALA A 62 2.46 -20.66 -1.38
C ALA A 62 3.83 -20.80 -0.69
N SER A 63 3.91 -21.47 0.47
CA SER A 63 5.21 -21.74 1.11
C SER A 63 6.11 -22.62 0.25
N ASP A 64 5.53 -23.63 -0.40
CA ASP A 64 6.27 -24.61 -1.20
C ASP A 64 6.68 -24.09 -2.59
N MET A 65 6.04 -23.03 -3.08
CA MET A 65 6.36 -22.42 -4.36
C MET A 65 7.67 -21.64 -4.33
N ALA A 66 8.76 -22.28 -4.77
CA ALA A 66 10.11 -21.69 -4.88
C ALA A 66 10.18 -20.25 -5.45
N PRO A 67 9.44 -19.85 -6.51
CA PRO A 67 9.52 -18.48 -7.04
C PRO A 67 8.66 -17.45 -6.29
N LEU A 68 7.78 -17.86 -5.37
CA LEU A 68 6.87 -16.95 -4.68
C LEU A 68 7.56 -16.28 -3.49
N ASN A 69 7.54 -14.96 -3.43
CA ASN A 69 8.29 -14.21 -2.41
C ASN A 69 7.39 -13.65 -1.29
N SER A 70 6.14 -13.35 -1.61
CA SER A 70 5.14 -12.82 -0.67
C SER A 70 3.73 -13.18 -1.16
N LEU A 71 2.79 -13.36 -0.24
CA LEU A 71 1.36 -13.52 -0.52
C LEU A 71 0.55 -12.57 0.37
N LEU A 72 -0.24 -11.69 -0.25
CA LEU A 72 -1.18 -10.82 0.44
C LEU A 72 -2.57 -11.01 -0.16
N ILE A 73 -3.58 -11.18 0.68
CA ILE A 73 -4.98 -11.30 0.27
C ILE A 73 -5.79 -10.21 0.97
N TRP A 74 -6.25 -9.25 0.17
CA TRP A 74 -7.18 -8.20 0.60
C TRP A 74 -8.59 -8.52 0.14
N HIS A 75 -9.57 -8.35 1.03
CA HIS A 75 -10.98 -8.39 0.69
C HIS A 75 -11.67 -7.17 1.30
N ARG A 76 -12.20 -6.31 0.43
CA ARG A 76 -12.67 -4.96 0.80
C ARG A 76 -11.53 -4.22 1.53
N ASP A 77 -11.80 -3.70 2.72
CA ASP A 77 -10.85 -2.92 3.51
C ASP A 77 -10.08 -3.76 4.54
N SER A 78 -10.08 -5.09 4.39
CA SER A 78 -9.46 -6.02 5.34
C SER A 78 -8.40 -6.89 4.69
N LEU A 79 -7.20 -6.89 5.30
CA LEU A 79 -6.11 -7.79 4.98
C LEU A 79 -6.35 -9.14 5.66
N MET A 80 -6.75 -10.14 4.88
CA MET A 80 -7.10 -11.47 5.39
C MET A 80 -5.87 -12.37 5.54
N VAL A 81 -4.88 -12.23 4.66
CA VAL A 81 -3.62 -12.98 4.69
C VAL A 81 -2.46 -12.06 4.39
N GLU A 82 -1.40 -12.18 5.16
CA GLU A 82 -0.11 -11.54 4.91
C GLU A 82 1.01 -12.52 5.26
N ALA A 83 1.72 -12.99 4.22
CA ALA A 83 2.82 -13.92 4.36
C ALA A 83 4.00 -13.46 3.51
N TYR A 84 5.20 -13.60 4.08
CA TYR A 84 6.46 -13.29 3.42
C TYR A 84 7.36 -14.51 3.50
N TYR A 85 8.02 -14.84 2.39
CA TYR A 85 8.87 -16.01 2.26
C TYR A 85 10.29 -15.59 1.91
N ARG A 86 11.27 -16.49 2.12
CA ARG A 86 12.63 -16.35 1.55
C ARG A 86 13.34 -15.04 1.93
N GLY A 87 13.14 -14.58 3.18
CA GLY A 87 13.76 -13.35 3.71
C GLY A 87 13.12 -12.05 3.19
N MET A 88 11.92 -12.13 2.60
CA MET A 88 11.10 -10.96 2.34
C MET A 88 10.45 -10.46 3.63
N GLN A 89 10.10 -9.17 3.64
CA GLN A 89 9.41 -8.51 4.73
C GLN A 89 8.53 -7.40 4.17
N ARG A 90 7.57 -6.91 4.95
CA ARG A 90 6.60 -5.89 4.55
C ARG A 90 7.21 -4.66 3.88
N SER A 91 8.31 -4.13 4.44
CA SER A 91 8.96 -2.92 3.93
C SER A 91 9.91 -3.15 2.75
N ARG A 92 10.15 -4.42 2.37
CA ARG A 92 11.09 -4.74 1.29
C ARG A 92 10.42 -4.58 -0.07
N ARG A 93 10.95 -3.66 -0.87
CA ARG A 93 10.48 -3.42 -2.24
C ARG A 93 10.76 -4.63 -3.13
N ALA A 94 9.84 -4.92 -4.05
CA ALA A 94 9.97 -5.94 -5.07
C ALA A 94 9.75 -5.33 -6.47
N ASN A 95 10.44 -5.87 -7.48
CA ASN A 95 10.17 -5.48 -8.87
C ASN A 95 8.88 -6.15 -9.34
N VAL A 96 7.86 -5.34 -9.63
CA VAL A 96 6.51 -5.80 -10.02
C VAL A 96 6.37 -6.06 -11.53
N LYS A 97 7.40 -5.75 -12.34
CA LYS A 97 7.48 -6.02 -13.79
C LYS A 97 6.22 -5.54 -14.54
N SER A 98 5.52 -6.44 -15.23
CA SER A 98 4.36 -6.08 -16.05
C SER A 98 3.15 -5.59 -15.25
N ALA A 99 3.07 -5.85 -13.95
CA ALA A 99 2.02 -5.26 -13.13
C ALA A 99 2.13 -3.71 -13.07
N SER A 100 3.31 -3.14 -13.34
CA SER A 100 3.48 -1.69 -13.50
C SER A 100 2.59 -1.10 -14.61
N LYS A 101 2.26 -1.89 -15.65
CA LYS A 101 1.40 -1.43 -16.75
C LYS A 101 0.00 -1.07 -16.26
N THR A 102 -0.52 -1.75 -15.24
CA THR A 102 -1.84 -1.43 -14.66
C THR A 102 -1.83 -0.06 -14.00
N ILE A 103 -0.76 0.28 -13.27
CA ILE A 103 -0.60 1.60 -12.66
C ILE A 103 -0.49 2.67 -13.76
N LEU A 104 0.33 2.42 -14.79
CA LEU A 104 0.47 3.34 -15.91
C LEU A 104 -0.86 3.53 -16.66
N SER A 105 -1.61 2.45 -16.92
CA SER A 105 -2.92 2.52 -17.57
C SER A 105 -3.92 3.33 -16.75
N ALA A 106 -3.92 3.20 -15.43
CA ALA A 106 -4.78 3.99 -14.56
C ALA A 106 -4.42 5.48 -14.63
N LEU A 107 -3.12 5.82 -14.58
CA LEU A 107 -2.63 7.19 -14.73
C LEU A 107 -2.97 7.77 -16.11
N THR A 108 -2.84 6.99 -17.18
CA THR A 108 -3.28 7.39 -18.53
C THR A 108 -4.79 7.64 -18.56
N GLY A 109 -5.59 6.78 -17.92
CA GLY A 109 -7.04 6.98 -17.78
C GLY A 109 -7.41 8.28 -17.06
N MET A 110 -6.68 8.62 -15.99
CA MET A 110 -6.83 9.90 -15.30
C MET A 110 -6.47 11.07 -16.22
N ALA A 111 -5.35 10.99 -16.94
CA ALA A 111 -4.95 12.04 -17.88
C ALA A 111 -5.96 12.27 -19.02
N LEU A 112 -6.63 11.21 -19.50
CA LEU A 112 -7.74 11.32 -20.44
C LEU A 112 -8.95 12.02 -19.81
N ALA A 113 -9.33 11.64 -18.58
CA ALA A 113 -10.44 12.25 -17.87
C ALA A 113 -10.21 13.74 -17.56
N ASP A 114 -8.95 14.11 -17.27
CA ASP A 114 -8.53 15.48 -17.00
C ASP A 114 -8.32 16.33 -18.28
N GLY A 115 -8.46 15.73 -19.47
CA GLY A 115 -8.24 16.41 -20.76
C GLY A 115 -6.77 16.74 -21.06
N LEU A 116 -5.82 16.08 -20.39
CA LEU A 116 -4.38 16.17 -20.69
C LEU A 116 -3.98 15.31 -21.90
N ILE A 117 -4.76 14.27 -22.18
CA ILE A 117 -4.74 13.49 -23.42
C ILE A 117 -6.11 13.66 -24.05
N ASP A 118 -6.16 14.13 -25.30
CA ASP A 118 -7.43 14.54 -25.93
C ASP A 118 -8.31 13.34 -26.28
N SER A 119 -7.68 12.25 -26.76
CA SER A 119 -8.34 11.02 -27.16
C SER A 119 -7.35 9.85 -27.19
N LEU A 120 -7.86 8.62 -27.10
CA LEU A 120 -7.08 7.41 -27.36
C LEU A 120 -6.63 7.28 -28.82
N ASP A 121 -7.33 7.95 -29.75
CA ASP A 121 -6.98 7.99 -31.18
C ASP A 121 -5.99 9.11 -31.52
N GLN A 122 -5.56 9.90 -30.52
CA GLN A 122 -4.58 10.96 -30.71
C GLN A 122 -3.26 10.37 -31.27
N PRO A 123 -2.77 10.84 -32.43
CA PRO A 123 -1.50 10.36 -32.97
C PRO A 123 -0.33 10.69 -32.05
N LEU A 124 0.61 9.75 -31.96
CA LEU A 124 1.92 10.03 -31.40
C LEU A 124 2.71 10.91 -32.38
N ALA A 125 3.44 11.89 -31.86
CA ALA A 125 4.27 12.81 -32.63
C ALA A 125 5.61 12.18 -33.05
#